data_AF-A0A2H9R766-F1
#
_entry.id   AF-A0A2H9R766-F1
#
_cell.length_a   1.000
_cell.length_b   1.000
_cell.length_c   1.000
_cell.angle_alpha   90.00
_cell.angle_beta   90.00
_cell.angle_gamma   90.00
#
_symmetry.space_group_name_H-M   'P 1'
#
loop_
_entity.id
_entity.type
_entity.pdbx_description
1 polymer ?
#
loop_
_entity_poly.entity_id
_entity_poly.type
_entity_poly.pdbx_seq_one_letter_code
_entity_poly.pdbx_strand_id
1 'polypeptide(L)'
;MDDFEKEYPGFDWKNTPAYKHPGGKDCPCPKHEYIREQINFTRQVNQKGKEPSKITLKFCPDHYRVYTQEVIPAMPLKYRILTKIALKLGAIQVEQLKYMESELCFYCKFGSGGHDRKNELPPM
;
A
#
# COMPACT_ATOMS: atom_id res chain seq x y z
N MET A 1 16.23 -3.15 7.21
CA MET A 1 15.12 -2.40 7.85
C MET A 1 15.64 -1.35 8.82
N ASP A 2 16.86 -1.50 9.34
CA ASP A 2 17.51 -0.54 10.24
C ASP A 2 17.96 0.78 9.59
N ASP A 3 18.28 0.80 8.29
CA ASP A 3 18.89 1.98 7.67
C ASP A 3 17.94 3.20 7.66
N PHE A 4 16.64 3.00 7.42
CA PHE A 4 15.66 4.09 7.43
C PHE A 4 15.44 4.66 8.84
N GLU A 5 15.27 3.80 9.84
CA GLU A 5 15.02 4.24 11.22
C GLU A 5 16.23 4.93 11.84
N LYS A 6 17.45 4.57 11.38
CA LYS A 6 18.69 5.27 11.72
C LYS A 6 18.78 6.67 11.10
N GLU A 7 18.37 6.83 9.85
CA GLU A 7 18.40 8.12 9.14
C GLU A 7 17.22 9.05 9.52
N TYR A 8 16.08 8.49 9.90
CA TYR A 8 14.85 9.22 10.27
C TYR A 8 14.33 8.78 11.65
N PRO A 9 15.11 9.02 12.73
CA PRO A 9 14.75 8.56 14.06
C PRO A 9 13.43 9.18 14.53
N GLY A 10 12.53 8.34 15.05
CA GLY A 10 11.24 8.76 15.59
C GLY A 10 10.17 9.14 14.55
N PHE A 11 10.46 9.05 13.25
CA PHE A 11 9.45 9.28 12.22
C PHE A 11 8.55 8.05 12.04
N ASP A 12 7.25 8.20 12.31
CA ASP A 12 6.26 7.14 12.08
C ASP A 12 5.93 7.00 10.58
N TRP A 13 6.85 6.43 9.83
CA TRP A 13 6.67 6.14 8.40
C TRP A 13 5.56 5.13 8.15
N LYS A 14 5.19 4.31 9.14
CA LYS A 14 4.16 3.27 9.00
C LYS A 14 2.79 3.91 8.86
N ASN A 15 2.44 4.86 9.72
CA ASN A 15 1.10 5.45 9.77
C ASN A 15 1.02 6.87 9.19
N THR A 16 2.15 7.56 9.01
CA THR A 16 2.14 8.85 8.32
C THR A 16 1.70 8.67 6.87
N PRO A 17 0.75 9.49 6.35
CA PRO A 17 0.34 9.41 4.95
C PRO A 17 1.51 9.66 3.99
N ALA A 18 1.56 8.93 2.86
CA ALA A 18 2.68 8.96 1.91
C ALA A 18 3.07 10.37 1.42
N TYR A 19 2.09 11.27 1.22
CA TYR A 19 2.34 12.64 0.77
C TYR A 19 3.00 13.55 1.84
N LYS A 20 3.14 13.07 3.08
CA LYS A 20 3.85 13.73 4.19
C LYS A 20 5.20 13.07 4.49
N HIS A 21 5.62 12.05 3.74
CA HIS A 21 6.89 11.38 3.96
C HIS A 21 8.07 12.27 3.54
N PRO A 22 9.21 12.20 4.24
CA PRO A 22 10.43 12.88 3.82
C PRO A 22 10.88 12.35 2.45
N GLY A 23 11.24 13.23 1.52
CA GLY A 23 11.56 12.86 0.14
C GLY A 23 10.34 12.55 -0.75
N GLY A 24 9.11 12.64 -0.21
CA GLY A 24 7.87 12.46 -0.99
C GLY A 24 7.84 11.11 -1.73
N LYS A 25 7.74 11.16 -3.07
CA LYS A 25 7.73 9.95 -3.92
C LYS A 25 9.03 9.15 -3.84
N ASP A 26 10.13 9.78 -3.42
CA ASP A 26 11.48 9.23 -3.36
C ASP A 26 11.86 8.83 -1.91
N CYS A 27 10.90 8.84 -0.98
CA CYS A 27 11.11 8.39 0.40
C CYS A 27 11.66 6.95 0.45
N PRO A 28 12.79 6.69 1.13
CA PRO A 28 13.40 5.36 1.19
C PRO A 28 12.74 4.43 2.22
N CYS A 29 11.51 4.72 2.68
CA CYS A 29 10.87 3.86 3.67
C CYS A 29 10.46 2.51 3.06
N PRO A 30 10.42 1.42 3.86
CA PRO A 30 10.15 0.07 3.35
C PRO A 30 8.85 -0.06 2.55
N LYS A 31 7.82 0.72 2.92
CA LYS A 31 6.53 0.75 2.21
C LYS A 31 6.68 1.30 0.78
N HIS A 32 7.46 2.36 0.60
CA HIS A 32 7.69 2.96 -0.72
C HIS A 32 8.63 2.11 -1.57
N GLU A 33 9.67 1.52 -0.99
CA GLU A 33 10.56 0.60 -1.70
C GLU A 33 9.79 -0.58 -2.28
N TYR A 34 8.93 -1.22 -1.48
CA TYR A 34 8.08 -2.30 -1.97
C TYR A 34 7.17 -1.88 -3.12
N ILE A 35 6.55 -0.70 -3.05
CA ILE A 35 5.73 -0.19 -4.16
C ILE A 35 6.58 0.04 -5.43
N ARG A 36 7.81 0.56 -5.28
CA ARG A 36 8.73 0.72 -6.43
C ARG A 36 9.12 -0.62 -7.04
N GLU A 37 9.40 -1.62 -6.22
CA GLU A 37 9.69 -2.98 -6.70
C GLU A 37 8.51 -3.56 -7.49
N GLN A 38 7.28 -3.41 -6.99
CA GLN A 38 6.07 -3.82 -7.71
C GLN A 38 5.95 -3.09 -9.05
N ILE A 39 6.14 -1.76 -9.08
CA ILE A 39 6.13 -0.97 -10.32
C ILE A 39 7.18 -1.47 -11.30
N ASN A 40 8.41 -1.70 -10.84
CA ASN A 40 9.52 -2.13 -11.67
C ASN A 40 9.29 -3.53 -12.24
N PHE A 41 8.79 -4.46 -11.42
CA PHE A 41 8.42 -5.79 -11.86
C PHE A 41 7.31 -5.73 -12.92
N THR A 42 6.21 -5.01 -12.66
CA THR A 42 5.11 -4.81 -13.62
C THR A 42 5.62 -4.20 -14.92
N ARG A 43 6.51 -3.21 -14.87
CA ARG A 43 7.12 -2.61 -16.08
C ARG A 43 7.92 -3.63 -16.89
N GLN A 44 8.76 -4.43 -16.23
CA GLN A 44 9.55 -5.46 -16.90
C GLN A 44 8.68 -6.53 -17.55
N VAL A 45 7.60 -6.95 -16.87
CA VAL A 45 6.63 -7.90 -17.41
C VAL A 45 5.90 -7.30 -18.62
N ASN A 46 5.47 -6.03 -18.56
CA ASN A 46 4.78 -5.36 -19.66
C ASN A 46 5.65 -5.14 -20.89
N GLN A 47 6.96 -4.94 -20.70
CA GLN A 47 7.91 -4.84 -21.82
C GLN A 47 8.10 -6.20 -22.54
N LYS A 48 7.86 -7.31 -21.86
CA LYS A 48 8.08 -8.67 -22.37
C LYS A 48 6.78 -9.38 -22.80
N GLY A 49 5.64 -8.96 -22.27
CA GLY A 49 4.34 -9.59 -22.47
C GLY A 49 3.44 -8.85 -23.46
N LYS A 50 2.41 -9.55 -23.99
CA LYS A 50 1.38 -8.95 -24.85
C LYS A 50 0.26 -8.25 -24.06
N GLU A 51 0.05 -8.64 -22.80
CA GLU A 51 -0.99 -8.05 -21.93
C GLU A 51 -0.36 -7.14 -20.86
N PRO A 52 -0.96 -5.96 -20.59
CA PRO A 52 -0.49 -5.09 -19.53
C PRO A 52 -0.82 -5.71 -18.16
N SER A 53 0.21 -6.26 -17.51
CA SER A 53 0.21 -6.50 -16.07
C SER A 53 -0.04 -5.20 -15.31
N LYS A 54 -0.80 -5.32 -14.21
CA LYS A 54 -1.27 -4.21 -13.37
C LYS A 54 -0.63 -4.33 -11.99
N ILE A 55 -0.52 -3.20 -11.28
CA ILE A 55 -0.08 -3.23 -9.88
C ILE A 55 -1.28 -3.62 -9.03
N THR A 56 -1.17 -4.71 -8.30
CA THR A 56 -2.24 -5.19 -7.40
C THR A 56 -1.87 -4.92 -5.95
N LEU A 57 -2.71 -4.15 -5.25
CA LEU A 57 -2.65 -3.96 -3.81
C LEU A 57 -3.67 -4.87 -3.15
N LYS A 58 -3.18 -5.81 -2.33
CA LYS A 58 -4.00 -6.77 -1.60
C LYS A 58 -4.22 -6.28 -0.18
N PHE A 59 -5.46 -6.36 0.31
CA PHE A 59 -5.83 -5.96 1.67
C PHE A 59 -6.70 -7.01 2.35
N CYS A 60 -6.44 -7.30 3.63
CA CYS A 60 -7.41 -8.04 4.44
C CYS A 60 -8.70 -7.21 4.59
N PRO A 61 -9.84 -7.81 4.97
CA PRO A 61 -11.12 -7.09 4.99
C PRO A 61 -11.12 -5.81 5.83
N ASP A 62 -10.44 -5.83 6.98
CA ASP A 62 -10.32 -4.66 7.86
C ASP A 62 -9.55 -3.54 7.15
N HIS A 63 -8.38 -3.84 6.58
CA HIS A 63 -7.58 -2.85 5.88
C HIS A 63 -8.15 -2.43 4.53
N TYR A 64 -8.96 -3.27 3.88
CA TYR A 64 -9.70 -2.88 2.69
C TYR A 64 -10.70 -1.76 3.05
N ARG A 65 -11.43 -1.92 4.16
CA ARG A 65 -12.35 -0.89 4.68
C ARG A 65 -11.60 0.39 5.04
N VAL A 66 -10.52 0.29 5.83
CA VAL A 66 -9.68 1.45 6.18
C VAL A 66 -9.16 2.16 4.93
N TYR A 67 -8.62 1.42 3.95
CA TYR A 67 -8.10 2.01 2.73
C TYR A 67 -9.17 2.77 1.94
N THR A 68 -10.34 2.16 1.76
CA THR A 68 -11.41 2.69 0.90
C THR A 68 -12.26 3.77 1.57
N GLN A 69 -12.53 3.65 2.87
CA GLN A 69 -13.46 4.50 3.61
C GLN A 69 -12.77 5.59 4.44
N GLU A 70 -11.50 5.40 4.79
CA GLU A 70 -10.76 6.36 5.63
C GLU A 70 -9.59 6.97 4.86
N VAL A 71 -8.69 6.15 4.32
CA VAL A 71 -7.45 6.64 3.70
C VAL A 71 -7.74 7.44 2.42
N ILE A 72 -8.45 6.88 1.44
CA ILE A 72 -8.80 7.62 0.21
C ILE A 72 -9.62 8.88 0.53
N PRO A 73 -10.67 8.83 1.37
CA PRO A 73 -11.43 10.01 1.73
C PRO A 73 -10.69 11.05 2.59
N ALA A 74 -9.64 10.67 3.32
CA ALA A 74 -8.81 11.60 4.08
C ALA A 74 -7.71 12.26 3.23
N MET A 75 -7.43 11.76 2.02
CA MET A 75 -6.44 12.37 1.14
C MET A 75 -6.82 13.81 0.74
N PRO A 76 -5.85 14.73 0.61
CA PRO A 76 -6.06 16.01 -0.05
C PRO A 76 -6.64 15.84 -1.46
N LEU A 77 -7.47 16.81 -1.89
CA LEU A 77 -8.29 16.70 -3.11
C LEU A 77 -7.50 16.23 -4.34
N LYS A 78 -6.33 16.81 -4.59
CA LYS A 78 -5.44 16.45 -5.69
C LYS A 78 -5.12 14.95 -5.71
N TYR A 79 -4.66 14.41 -4.58
CA TYR A 79 -4.27 13.00 -4.47
C TYR A 79 -5.47 12.06 -4.54
N ARG A 80 -6.58 12.45 -3.90
CA ARG A 80 -7.84 11.69 -3.96
C ARG A 80 -8.34 11.50 -5.40
N ILE A 81 -8.31 12.56 -6.21
CA ILE A 81 -8.72 12.51 -7.62
C ILE A 81 -7.78 11.59 -8.41
N LEU A 82 -6.47 11.75 -8.25
CA LEU A 82 -5.48 10.91 -8.92
C LEU A 82 -5.65 9.41 -8.57
N THR A 83 -5.82 9.09 -7.28
CA THR A 83 -6.06 7.71 -6.85
C THR A 83 -7.34 7.14 -7.44
N LYS A 84 -8.45 7.90 -7.45
CA LYS A 84 -9.71 7.44 -8.07
C LYS A 84 -9.55 7.17 -9.57
N ILE A 85 -8.82 8.02 -10.29
CA ILE A 85 -8.54 7.81 -11.72
C ILE A 85 -7.69 6.56 -11.92
N ALA A 86 -6.62 6.39 -11.14
CA ALA A 86 -5.75 5.22 -11.23
C ALA A 86 -6.51 3.90 -10.99
N LEU A 87 -7.43 3.88 -10.02
CA LEU A 87 -8.32 2.75 -9.76
C LEU A 87 -9.29 2.51 -10.93
N LYS A 88 -9.94 3.57 -11.44
CA LYS A 88 -10.93 3.47 -12.53
C LYS A 88 -10.30 2.99 -13.85
N LEU A 89 -9.07 3.43 -14.14
CA LEU A 89 -8.33 3.01 -15.32
C LEU A 89 -7.68 1.62 -15.15
N GLY A 90 -7.74 1.03 -13.95
CA GLY A 90 -7.10 -0.25 -13.65
C GLY A 90 -5.57 -0.19 -13.65
N ALA A 91 -4.98 1.00 -13.51
CA ALA A 91 -3.54 1.16 -13.30
C ALA A 91 -3.12 0.61 -11.94
N ILE A 92 -4.02 0.70 -10.96
CA ILE A 92 -3.93 0.04 -9.66
C ILE A 92 -5.19 -0.81 -9.50
N GLN A 93 -4.99 -2.10 -9.22
CA GLN A 93 -6.05 -3.01 -8.82
C GLN A 93 -6.01 -3.17 -7.31
N VAL A 94 -7.18 -3.07 -6.67
CA VAL A 94 -7.32 -3.32 -5.22
C VAL A 94 -8.08 -4.62 -5.06
N GLU A 95 -7.47 -5.56 -4.35
CA GLU A 95 -8.04 -6.89 -4.11
C GLU A 95 -8.27 -7.07 -2.61
N GLN A 96 -9.49 -7.49 -2.26
CA GLN A 96 -9.83 -7.86 -0.90
C GLN A 96 -9.52 -9.35 -0.68
N LEU A 97 -8.59 -9.62 0.23
CA LEU A 97 -8.19 -10.96 0.65
C LEU A 97 -9.23 -11.58 1.58
N LYS A 98 -9.18 -12.91 1.71
CA LYS A 98 -9.83 -13.61 2.82
C LYS A 98 -9.01 -13.41 4.09
N TYR A 99 -9.65 -13.43 5.26
CA TYR A 99 -9.02 -13.12 6.56
C TYR A 99 -7.73 -13.93 6.85
N MET A 100 -7.55 -15.12 6.25
CA MET A 100 -6.40 -16.01 6.49
C MET A 100 -5.11 -15.66 5.72
N GLU A 101 -5.08 -14.57 4.93
CA GLU A 101 -3.91 -14.18 4.11
C GLU A 101 -3.27 -12.86 4.58
N SER A 102 -3.21 -12.63 5.89
CA SER A 102 -2.72 -11.38 6.47
C SER A 102 -1.29 -11.01 6.04
N GLU A 103 -0.41 -11.99 5.78
CA GLU A 103 0.94 -11.77 5.23
C GLU A 103 0.95 -11.15 3.82
N LEU A 104 -0.12 -11.38 3.03
CA LEU A 104 -0.29 -10.78 1.70
C LEU A 104 -0.90 -9.38 1.78
N CYS A 105 -1.48 -9.00 2.91
CA CYS A 105 -2.06 -7.68 3.07
C CYS A 105 -0.97 -6.60 3.14
N PHE A 106 -1.05 -5.61 2.24
CA PHE A 106 -0.10 -4.50 2.16
C PHE A 106 0.11 -3.79 3.50
N TYR A 107 -0.94 -3.57 4.27
CA TYR A 107 -0.87 -2.88 5.56
C TYR A 107 -0.38 -3.77 6.71
N CYS A 108 -0.86 -5.02 6.80
CA CYS A 108 -0.38 -5.99 7.79
C CYS A 108 1.11 -6.32 7.60
N LYS A 109 1.58 -6.41 6.34
CA LYS A 109 3.00 -6.67 6.01
C LYS A 109 3.95 -5.68 6.68
N PHE A 110 3.55 -4.42 6.81
CA PHE A 110 4.36 -3.35 7.40
C PHE A 110 3.92 -2.94 8.81
N GLY A 111 2.94 -3.64 9.42
CA GLY A 111 2.38 -3.27 10.72
C GLY A 111 1.83 -1.83 10.73
N SER A 112 1.10 -1.46 9.69
CA SER A 112 0.55 -0.11 9.50
C SER A 112 -0.97 -0.13 9.40
N GLY A 113 -1.65 0.96 9.77
CA GLY A 113 -3.11 1.05 9.66
C GLY A 113 -3.89 0.76 10.95
N GLY A 114 -3.21 0.87 12.11
CA GLY A 114 -3.86 0.80 13.43
C GLY A 114 -4.34 -0.59 13.86
N HIS A 115 -3.95 -1.65 13.14
CA HIS A 115 -4.26 -3.03 13.49
C HIS A 115 -3.02 -3.91 13.36
N ASP A 116 -2.74 -4.66 14.42
CA ASP A 116 -1.71 -5.71 14.40
C ASP A 116 -2.14 -6.90 13.52
N ARG A 117 -1.17 -7.77 13.20
CA ARG A 117 -1.46 -9.04 12.51
C ARG A 117 -2.49 -9.82 13.31
N LYS A 118 -3.70 -9.96 12.76
CA LYS A 118 -4.71 -10.88 13.30
C LYS A 118 -4.37 -12.28 12.80
N ASN A 119 -3.90 -13.14 13.70
CA ASN A 119 -3.66 -14.56 13.45
C ASN A 119 -4.93 -15.42 13.65
N GLU A 120 -6.04 -14.81 14.05
CA GLU A 120 -7.26 -15.51 14.45
C GLU A 120 -8.46 -15.03 13.62
N LEU A 121 -9.39 -15.96 13.37
CA LEU A 121 -10.64 -15.69 12.69
C LEU A 121 -11.47 -14.64 13.48
N PRO A 122 -12.19 -13.73 12.81
CA PRO A 122 -13.17 -12.90 13.50
C PRO A 122 -14.21 -13.82 14.17
N PRO A 123 -14.66 -13.51 15.40
CA PRO A 123 -15.69 -14.30 16.07
C PRO A 123 -16.97 -14.33 15.19
N MET A 124 -17.60 -15.50 15.09
CA MET A 124 -18.88 -15.70 14.39
C MET A 124 -20.01 -14.94 15.08
#